data_AF-D4F9W7-F1
#
_entry.id   AF-D4F9W7-F1
#
_cell.length_a   1.000
_cell.length_b   1.000
_cell.length_c   1.000
_cell.angle_alpha   90.00
_cell.angle_beta   90.00
_cell.angle_gamma   90.00
#
_symmetry.space_group_name_H-M   'P 1'
#
loop_
_entity.id
_entity.type
_entity.pdbx_description
1 polymer ?
#
loop_
_entity_poly.entity_id
_entity_poly.type
_entity_poly.pdbx_seq_one_letter_code
_entity_poly.pdbx_strand_id
1 'polypeptide(L)'
;MADGHALNDEDRTPWLQALNDAVFAMQRTNEVSLIVCSALKKRYRDMLRDGNTNLSFIYLQGDFALIESRLLARKGHFFKPQMLVSQFDALEEPTADERDVHAIDISQSLDGVVASTLNTINSIIA
;
A
#
# COMPACT_ATOMS: atom_id res chain seq x y z
N MET A 1 -15.96 -1.91 -2.63
CA MET A 1 -15.59 -2.44 -3.97
C MET A 1 -16.21 -3.80 -4.33
N ALA A 2 -16.88 -4.52 -3.41
CA ALA A 2 -17.43 -5.86 -3.70
C ALA A 2 -18.43 -5.89 -4.87
N ASP A 3 -19.22 -4.83 -5.04
CA ASP A 3 -20.21 -4.72 -6.14
C ASP A 3 -19.62 -4.24 -7.48
N GLY A 4 -18.30 -4.04 -7.57
CA GLY A 4 -17.62 -3.65 -8.81
C GLY A 4 -17.57 -2.15 -9.09
N HIS A 5 -18.08 -1.31 -8.20
CA HIS A 5 -17.85 0.14 -8.24
C HIS A 5 -16.57 0.50 -7.48
N ALA A 6 -15.73 1.31 -8.12
CA ALA A 6 -14.58 1.92 -7.47
C ALA A 6 -15.09 2.88 -6.39
N LEU A 7 -14.53 2.78 -5.20
CA LEU A 7 -14.80 3.77 -4.15
C LEU A 7 -14.30 5.14 -4.62
N ASN A 8 -14.95 6.21 -4.18
CA ASN A 8 -14.48 7.57 -4.37
C ASN A 8 -13.67 8.02 -3.13
N ASP A 9 -13.40 9.31 -3.06
CA ASP A 9 -12.57 9.89 -2.01
C ASP A 9 -13.32 10.00 -0.68
N GLU A 10 -14.59 10.42 -0.75
CA GLU A 10 -15.49 10.54 0.40
C GLU A 10 -15.75 9.18 1.06
N ASP A 11 -15.88 8.12 0.25
CA ASP A 11 -16.01 6.74 0.73
C ASP A 11 -14.76 6.28 1.50
N ARG A 12 -13.57 6.77 1.11
CA ARG A 12 -12.29 6.35 1.69
C ARG A 12 -11.90 7.14 2.92
N THR A 13 -12.36 8.39 3.05
CA THR A 13 -11.96 9.27 4.16
C THR A 13 -12.23 8.66 5.54
N PRO A 14 -13.43 8.14 5.87
CA PRO A 14 -13.69 7.53 7.17
C PRO A 14 -12.84 6.29 7.43
N TRP A 15 -12.58 5.50 6.38
CA TRP A 15 -11.74 4.30 6.48
C TRP A 15 -10.27 4.65 6.73
N LEU A 16 -9.74 5.67 6.06
CA LEU A 16 -8.38 6.16 6.27
C LEU A 16 -8.21 6.75 7.67
N GLN A 17 -9.23 7.45 8.20
CA GLN A 17 -9.21 7.93 9.58
C GLN A 17 -9.16 6.77 10.57
N ALA A 18 -10.01 5.75 10.38
CA ALA A 18 -9.99 4.57 11.24
C ALA A 18 -8.66 3.81 11.18
N LEU A 19 -8.00 3.77 10.01
CA LEU A 19 -6.65 3.23 9.87
C LEU A 19 -5.60 4.08 10.57
N ASN A 20 -5.69 5.41 10.50
CA ASN A 20 -4.82 6.32 11.23
C ASN A 20 -4.89 6.05 12.75
N ASP A 21 -6.11 5.96 13.29
CA ASP A 21 -6.33 5.67 14.71
C ASP A 21 -5.76 4.29 15.10
N ALA A 22 -5.89 3.31 14.21
CA ALA A 22 -5.31 1.97 14.40
C ALA A 22 -3.78 1.99 14.40
N VAL A 23 -3.14 2.72 13.47
CA VAL A 23 -1.68 2.95 13.47
C VAL A 23 -1.24 3.52 14.82
N PHE A 24 -1.91 4.57 15.28
CA PHE A 24 -1.61 5.24 16.54
C PHE A 24 -1.71 4.30 17.75
N ALA A 25 -2.70 3.40 17.75
CA ALA A 25 -2.85 2.40 18.80
C ALA A 25 -1.76 1.32 18.75
N MET A 26 -1.45 0.80 17.56
CA MET A 26 -0.51 -0.32 17.37
C MET A 26 0.93 0.05 17.76
N GLN A 27 1.37 1.28 17.46
CA GLN A 27 2.72 1.75 17.80
C GLN A 27 2.98 1.87 19.31
N ARG A 28 1.95 1.80 20.16
CA ARG A 28 2.10 1.90 21.63
C ARG A 28 2.53 0.59 22.28
N THR A 29 2.27 -0.54 21.64
CA THR A 29 2.46 -1.88 22.25
C THR A 29 3.33 -2.80 21.42
N ASN A 30 3.69 -2.41 20.19
CA ASN A 30 4.48 -3.23 19.28
C ASN A 30 5.67 -2.42 18.76
N GLU A 31 6.85 -3.04 18.72
CA GLU A 31 8.06 -2.42 18.15
C GLU A 31 7.92 -2.22 16.63
N VAL A 32 7.28 -3.17 15.94
CA VAL A 32 7.01 -3.12 14.50
C VAL A 32 5.55 -3.49 14.26
N SER A 33 4.85 -2.69 13.46
CA SER A 33 3.45 -2.90 13.07
C SER A 33 3.32 -2.83 11.55
N LEU A 34 2.62 -3.81 10.95
CA LEU A 34 2.37 -3.85 9.51
C LEU A 34 0.87 -3.73 9.24
N ILE A 35 0.51 -2.80 8.35
CA ILE A 35 -0.87 -2.61 7.87
C ILE A 35 -0.85 -2.66 6.35
N VAL A 36 -1.82 -3.37 5.77
CA VAL A 36 -2.03 -3.39 4.33
C VAL A 36 -3.05 -2.32 3.96
N CYS A 37 -2.61 -1.30 3.26
CA CYS A 37 -3.43 -0.22 2.71
C CYS A 37 -2.91 0.14 1.32
N SER A 38 -3.79 0.33 0.34
CA SER A 38 -3.36 0.70 -1.01
C SER A 38 -2.79 2.12 -1.08
N ALA A 39 -3.25 3.03 -0.22
CA ALA A 39 -2.76 4.40 -0.06
C ALA A 39 -2.35 5.10 -1.38
N LEU A 40 -3.19 4.92 -2.42
CA LEU A 40 -2.83 5.19 -3.81
C LEU A 40 -2.50 6.65 -4.09
N LYS A 41 -3.16 7.58 -3.39
CA LYS A 41 -3.01 9.02 -3.57
C LYS A 41 -2.14 9.62 -2.46
N LYS A 42 -1.37 10.67 -2.78
CA LYS A 42 -0.52 11.38 -1.82
C LYS A 42 -1.32 11.85 -0.61
N ARG A 43 -2.49 12.44 -0.83
CA ARG A 43 -3.34 12.89 0.28
C ARG A 43 -3.83 11.76 1.20
N TYR A 44 -3.93 10.51 0.71
CA TYR A 44 -4.28 9.38 1.57
C TYR A 44 -3.10 9.01 2.47
N ARG A 45 -1.89 9.08 1.94
CA ARG A 45 -0.65 8.92 2.72
C ARG A 45 -0.53 10.06 3.75
N ASP A 46 -0.82 11.30 3.36
CA ASP A 46 -0.82 12.45 4.27
C ASP A 46 -1.85 12.30 5.41
N MET A 47 -3.05 11.80 5.13
CA MET A 47 -4.03 11.48 6.19
C MET A 47 -3.54 10.42 7.16
N LEU A 48 -2.77 9.43 6.72
CA LEU A 48 -2.21 8.41 7.59
C LEU A 48 -0.99 8.92 8.38
N ARG A 49 -0.24 9.88 7.83
CA ARG A 49 0.89 10.57 8.50
C ARG A 49 0.44 11.47 9.64
N ASP A 50 -0.76 12.05 9.55
CA ASP A 50 -1.26 12.99 10.56
C ASP A 50 -1.25 12.36 11.96
N GLY A 51 -0.52 12.96 12.90
CA GLY A 51 -0.33 12.43 14.26
C GLY A 51 0.56 11.18 14.40
N ASN A 52 1.04 10.57 13.30
CA ASN A 52 1.85 9.34 13.29
C ASN A 52 3.26 9.58 12.73
N THR A 53 4.14 10.24 13.51
CA THR A 53 5.50 10.62 13.03
C THR A 53 6.45 9.46 12.78
N ASN A 54 6.14 8.27 13.32
CA ASN A 54 6.96 7.05 13.15
C ASN A 54 6.39 6.12 12.06
N LEU A 55 5.44 6.61 11.26
CA LEU A 55 4.89 5.86 10.13
C LEU A 55 5.82 5.96 8.92
N SER A 56 5.99 4.85 8.22
CA SER A 56 6.64 4.80 6.90
C SER A 56 5.82 3.90 5.97
N PHE A 57 5.99 4.07 4.68
CA PHE A 57 5.28 3.32 3.65
C PHE A 57 6.24 2.40 2.90
N ILE A 58 5.81 1.18 2.64
CA ILE A 58 6.48 0.26 1.73
C ILE A 58 5.66 0.22 0.45
N TYR A 59 6.18 0.84 -0.61
CA TYR A 59 5.54 0.85 -1.91
C TYR A 59 5.97 -0.38 -2.71
N LEU A 60 5.10 -1.38 -2.78
CA LEU A 60 5.28 -2.57 -3.61
C LEU A 60 5.08 -2.22 -5.09
N GLN A 61 6.16 -1.76 -5.73
CA GLN A 61 6.16 -1.23 -7.09
C GLN A 61 6.23 -2.34 -8.13
N GLY A 62 5.33 -2.29 -9.10
CA GLY A 62 5.35 -3.16 -10.28
C GLY A 62 4.50 -2.57 -11.39
N ASP A 63 4.86 -2.88 -12.64
CA ASP A 63 4.10 -2.40 -13.79
C ASP A 63 2.75 -3.13 -13.95
N PHE A 64 1.90 -2.55 -14.81
CA PHE A 64 0.56 -3.07 -15.07
C PHE A 64 0.59 -4.52 -15.57
N ALA A 65 1.48 -4.82 -16.52
CA ALA A 65 1.54 -6.13 -17.18
C ALA A 65 1.94 -7.25 -16.21
N LEU A 66 2.90 -6.97 -15.34
CA LEU A 66 3.34 -7.87 -14.28
C LEU A 66 2.20 -8.15 -13.31
N ILE A 67 1.52 -7.11 -12.80
CA ILE A 67 0.43 -7.28 -11.84
C ILE A 67 -0.75 -8.02 -12.47
N GLU A 68 -1.10 -7.69 -13.72
CA GLU A 68 -2.14 -8.39 -14.48
C GLU A 68 -1.80 -9.88 -14.63
N SER A 69 -0.57 -10.21 -15.05
CA SER A 69 -0.14 -11.60 -15.21
C SER A 69 -0.24 -12.42 -13.91
N ARG A 70 0.11 -11.80 -12.77
CA ARG A 70 0.02 -12.41 -11.44
C ARG A 70 -1.41 -12.66 -11.00
N LEU A 71 -2.32 -11.75 -11.34
CA LEU A 71 -3.73 -11.85 -10.99
C LEU A 71 -4.43 -12.92 -11.85
N LEU A 72 -4.10 -13.00 -13.14
CA LEU A 72 -4.61 -14.03 -14.05
C LEU A 72 -4.14 -15.45 -13.67
N ALA A 73 -2.95 -15.59 -13.10
CA ALA A 73 -2.45 -16.88 -12.65
C ALA A 73 -3.17 -17.45 -11.40
N ARG A 74 -3.96 -16.63 -10.68
CA ARG A 74 -4.66 -17.07 -9.46
C ARG A 74 -5.90 -17.89 -9.80
N LYS A 75 -5.87 -19.19 -9.50
CA LYS A 75 -7.05 -20.06 -9.60
C LYS A 75 -8.11 -19.66 -8.57
N GLY A 76 -9.37 -19.53 -9.01
CA GLY A 76 -10.52 -19.31 -8.13
C GLY A 76 -10.84 -17.85 -7.79
N HIS A 77 -10.06 -16.88 -8.27
CA HIS A 77 -10.39 -15.46 -8.12
C HIS A 77 -10.92 -14.87 -9.43
N PHE A 78 -12.15 -14.37 -9.41
CA PHE A 78 -12.70 -13.59 -10.53
C PHE A 78 -12.07 -12.20 -10.51
N PHE A 79 -10.96 -12.03 -11.23
CA PHE A 79 -10.35 -10.73 -11.41
C PHE A 79 -11.08 -9.97 -12.52
N LYS A 80 -11.59 -8.78 -12.21
CA LYS A 80 -12.15 -7.85 -13.22
C LYS A 80 -10.99 -6.96 -13.71
N PRO A 81 -10.55 -7.05 -14.98
CA PRO A 81 -9.43 -6.24 -15.50
C PRO A 81 -9.62 -4.73 -15.29
N GLN A 82 -10.87 -4.27 -15.36
CA GLN A 82 -11.26 -2.87 -15.08
C GLN A 82 -10.89 -2.41 -13.67
N MET A 83 -10.81 -3.33 -12.69
CA MET A 83 -10.35 -3.00 -11.35
C MET A 83 -8.87 -2.60 -11.38
N LEU A 84 -8.02 -3.30 -12.14
CA LEU A 84 -6.60 -2.94 -12.24
C LEU A 84 -6.42 -1.54 -12.82
N VAL A 85 -7.13 -1.29 -13.93
CA VAL A 85 -7.13 0.01 -14.62
C VAL A 85 -7.48 1.11 -13.64
N SER A 86 -8.60 0.97 -12.90
CA SER A 86 -9.00 1.95 -11.90
C SER A 86 -8.00 2.18 -10.76
N GLN A 87 -7.19 1.17 -10.40
CA GLN A 87 -6.14 1.33 -9.39
C GLN A 87 -4.96 2.13 -9.94
N PHE A 88 -4.52 1.83 -11.17
CA PHE A 88 -3.44 2.55 -11.84
C PHE A 88 -3.84 4.00 -12.19
N ASP A 89 -5.09 4.22 -12.62
CA ASP A 89 -5.62 5.56 -12.87
C ASP A 89 -5.67 6.42 -11.59
N ALA A 90 -5.87 5.79 -10.43
CA ALA A 90 -5.91 6.46 -9.13
C ALA A 90 -4.55 6.54 -8.44
N LEU A 91 -3.51 5.86 -8.96
CA LEU A 91 -2.19 5.80 -8.38
C LEU A 91 -1.45 7.11 -8.63
N GLU A 92 -1.13 7.82 -7.55
CA GLU A 92 -0.17 8.91 -7.53
C GLU A 92 1.12 8.32 -6.96
N GLU A 93 2.04 7.94 -7.84
CA GLU A 93 3.33 7.37 -7.44
C GLU A 93 4.05 8.32 -6.47
N PRO A 94 4.57 7.79 -5.34
CA PRO A 94 5.34 8.59 -4.39
C PRO A 94 6.54 9.26 -5.05
N THR A 95 6.75 10.54 -4.76
CA THR A 95 7.89 11.29 -5.30
C THR A 95 8.99 11.45 -4.25
N ALA A 96 10.14 12.04 -4.64
CA ALA A 96 11.29 12.22 -3.76
C ALA A 96 11.03 13.15 -2.55
N ASP A 97 9.91 13.88 -2.54
CA ASP A 97 9.45 14.66 -1.39
C ASP A 97 8.89 13.77 -0.25
N GLU A 98 8.41 12.57 -0.58
CA GLU A 98 7.86 11.60 0.36
C GLU A 98 8.97 10.66 0.89
N ARG A 99 9.86 11.22 1.73
CA ARG A 99 11.07 10.54 2.23
C ARG A 99 10.81 9.31 3.10
N ASP A 100 9.60 9.18 3.62
CA ASP A 100 9.12 8.06 4.44
C ASP A 100 8.56 6.91 3.58
N VAL A 101 8.72 6.97 2.25
CA VAL A 101 8.26 5.94 1.33
C VAL A 101 9.44 5.18 0.74
N HIS A 102 9.41 3.86 0.87
CA HIS A 102 10.44 2.96 0.40
C HIS A 102 9.88 2.02 -0.67
N ALA A 103 10.37 2.15 -1.90
CA ALA A 103 9.93 1.32 -3.01
C ALA A 103 10.60 -0.06 -2.99
N ILE A 104 9.82 -1.10 -3.21
CA ILE A 104 10.27 -2.49 -3.37
C ILE A 104 9.82 -2.97 -4.75
N ASP A 105 10.77 -3.36 -5.58
CA ASP A 105 10.46 -4.00 -6.87
C ASP A 105 9.83 -5.37 -6.62
N ILE A 106 8.62 -5.54 -7.16
CA ILE A 106 7.89 -6.81 -7.06
C ILE A 106 8.17 -7.75 -8.23
N SER A 107 8.98 -7.40 -9.23
CA SER A 107 9.29 -8.24 -10.41
C SER A 107 9.94 -9.59 -10.08
N GLN A 108 10.52 -9.69 -8.88
CA GLN A 108 11.12 -10.90 -8.31
C GLN A 108 10.11 -11.92 -7.74
N SER A 109 10.59 -13.06 -7.26
CA SER A 109 9.78 -14.09 -6.59
C SER A 109 9.17 -13.55 -5.27
N LEU A 110 8.12 -14.21 -4.77
CA LEU A 110 7.51 -13.84 -3.48
C LEU A 110 8.56 -13.80 -2.35
N ASP A 111 9.40 -14.83 -2.27
CA ASP A 111 10.47 -14.90 -1.25
C ASP A 111 11.47 -13.74 -1.40
N GLY A 112 11.77 -13.34 -2.65
CA GLY A 112 12.59 -12.17 -2.93
C GLY A 112 11.94 -10.88 -2.44
N VAL A 113 10.64 -10.67 -2.74
CA VAL A 113 9.89 -9.50 -2.26
C VAL A 113 9.88 -9.44 -0.73
N VAL A 114 9.65 -10.59 -0.08
CA VAL A 114 9.66 -10.68 1.39
C VAL A 114 11.05 -10.32 1.93
N ALA A 115 12.12 -10.86 1.36
CA ALA A 115 13.48 -10.56 1.78
C ALA A 115 13.83 -9.07 1.61
N SER A 116 13.50 -8.46 0.46
CA SER A 116 13.70 -7.02 0.22
C SER A 116 12.89 -6.15 1.20
N THR A 117 11.66 -6.57 1.49
CA THR A 117 10.79 -5.88 2.46
C THR A 117 11.38 -5.94 3.87
N LEU A 118 11.85 -7.10 4.31
CA LEU A 118 12.50 -7.28 5.61
C LEU A 118 13.78 -6.45 5.74
N ASN A 119 14.63 -6.45 4.71
CA ASN A 119 15.85 -5.63 4.70
C ASN A 119 15.53 -4.14 4.83
N THR A 120 14.46 -3.69 4.17
CA THR A 120 14.00 -2.30 4.22
C THR A 120 13.46 -1.95 5.60
N ILE A 121 12.62 -2.81 6.19
CA ILE A 121 12.13 -2.63 7.57
C ILE A 121 13.30 -2.50 8.54
N ASN A 122 14.28 -3.41 8.46
CA ASN A 122 15.47 -3.37 9.31
C ASN A 122 16.28 -2.08 9.15
N SER A 123 16.33 -1.50 7.95
CA SER A 123 17.01 -0.22 7.71
C SER A 123 16.24 0.99 8.24
N ILE A 124 14.92 0.89 8.40
CA ILE A 124 14.07 1.97 8.93
C ILE A 124 14.13 2.03 10.45
N ILE A 125 14.17 0.85 11.09
CA ILE A 125 14.15 0.72 12.56
C ILE A 125 15.54 0.82 13.22
N ALA A 126 16.61 0.78 12.42
CA ALA A 126 18.00 0.87 12.89
C ALA A 126 18.39 2.32 13.20
#